data_AF-A0AAD6UNV7-F1
#
_entry.id   AF-A0AAD6UNV7-F1
#
_cell.length_a   1.000
_cell.length_b   1.000
_cell.length_c   1.000
_cell.angle_alpha   90.00
_cell.angle_beta   90.00
_cell.angle_gamma   90.00
#
_symmetry.space_group_name_H-M   'P 1'
#
loop_
_entity.id
_entity.type
_entity.pdbx_description
1 polymer ?
#
loop_
_entity_poly.entity_id
_entity_poly.type
_entity_poly.pdbx_seq_one_letter_code
_entity_poly.pdbx_strand_id
1 'polypeptide(L)'
;MIQGFPVTQRDPPALHKPLIKCLNKYGISFATVNPSIEILRQMPLWHHPGEDNTKRQENNGRAARCLRANHAALTIGDGLNITLRLQDPLHSRQATCICDECEEDQTNHGCLDPHTCATKAASRLKQIHPRWVPQPIHGDG
;
A
#
# COMPACT_ATOMS: atom_id res chain seq x y z
N MET A 1 32.77 14.21 -10.39
CA MET A 1 32.50 12.76 -10.28
C MET A 1 31.61 12.53 -9.08
N ILE A 2 30.32 12.28 -9.28
CA ILE A 2 29.43 11.84 -8.21
C ILE A 2 29.67 10.33 -8.11
N GLN A 3 30.22 9.86 -6.99
CA GLN A 3 30.42 8.43 -6.77
C GLN A 3 29.06 7.73 -6.81
N GLY A 4 28.86 6.88 -7.81
CA GLY A 4 27.69 6.02 -7.87
C GLY A 4 27.82 4.95 -6.79
N PHE A 5 27.06 5.08 -5.71
CA PHE A 5 26.89 3.99 -4.76
C PHE A 5 25.91 2.99 -5.39
N PRO A 6 26.29 1.74 -5.66
CA PRO A 6 25.34 0.71 -6.08
C PRO A 6 24.45 0.38 -4.89
N VAL A 7 23.35 1.12 -4.73
CA VAL A 7 22.37 0.87 -3.69
C VAL A 7 21.51 -0.31 -4.15
N THR A 8 21.76 -1.49 -3.58
CA THR A 8 20.82 -2.60 -3.66
C THR A 8 19.95 -2.61 -2.40
N GLN A 9 18.69 -3.05 -2.49
CA GLN A 9 17.81 -3.12 -1.31
C GLN A 9 18.37 -3.97 -0.15
N ARG A 10 19.29 -4.90 -0.45
CA ARG A 10 19.87 -5.82 0.53
C ARG A 10 21.15 -5.32 1.18
N ASP A 11 21.84 -4.34 0.57
CA ASP A 11 23.11 -3.82 1.06
C ASP A 11 23.16 -2.29 1.02
N PRO A 12 22.45 -1.61 1.96
CA PRO A 12 22.51 -0.16 2.06
C PRO A 12 23.88 0.30 2.62
N PRO A 13 24.35 1.51 2.29
CA PRO A 13 25.60 2.05 2.80
C PRO A 13 25.71 1.95 4.33
N ALA A 14 26.93 1.73 4.84
CA ALA A 14 27.20 1.42 6.25
C ALA A 14 26.55 2.40 7.25
N LEU A 15 26.40 3.68 6.90
CA LEU A 15 25.84 4.72 7.75
C LEU A 15 24.30 4.77 7.79
N HIS A 16 23.62 4.02 6.92
CA HIS A 16 22.15 4.07 6.80
C HIS A 16 21.43 3.54 8.05
N LYS A 17 21.84 2.39 8.59
CA LYS A 17 21.23 1.80 9.80
C LYS A 17 21.44 2.68 11.04
N PRO A 18 22.65 3.19 11.34
CA PRO A 18 22.86 4.14 12.44
C PRO A 18 22.03 5.42 12.28
N LEU A 19 21.93 5.97 11.07
CA LEU A 19 21.15 7.17 10.79
C LEU A 19 19.66 6.96 11.11
N ILE A 20 19.04 5.89 10.58
CA ILE A 20 17.63 5.58 10.86
C ILE A 20 17.37 5.40 12.36
N LYS A 21 18.27 4.72 13.08
CA LYS A 21 18.17 4.57 14.54
C LYS A 21 18.20 5.92 15.27
N CYS A 22 19.08 6.82 14.85
CA CYS A 22 19.18 8.17 15.42
C CYS A 22 17.89 8.96 15.17
N LEU A 23 17.40 8.97 13.92
CA LEU A 23 16.16 9.64 13.55
C LEU A 23 14.97 9.16 14.38
N ASN A 24 14.81 7.83 14.51
CA ASN A 24 13.76 7.23 15.34
C ASN A 24 13.89 7.63 16.83
N LYS A 25 15.12 7.66 17.37
CA LYS A 25 15.38 8.07 18.76
C LYS A 25 14.92 9.50 19.06
N TYR A 26 15.06 10.40 18.08
CA TYR A 26 14.69 11.81 18.22
C TYR A 26 13.32 12.16 17.60
N GLY A 27 12.55 11.17 17.14
CA GLY A 27 11.25 11.40 16.51
C GLY A 27 11.32 12.19 15.20
N ILE A 28 12.48 12.18 14.53
CA ILE A 28 12.69 12.86 13.26
C ILE A 28 12.34 11.90 12.13
N SER A 29 11.62 12.37 11.13
CA SER A 29 11.28 11.59 9.93
C SER A 29 11.68 12.36 8.68
N PHE A 30 12.03 11.64 7.62
CA PHE A 30 12.24 12.25 6.31
C PHE A 30 10.90 12.72 5.76
N ALA A 31 10.76 14.03 5.55
CA ALA A 31 9.61 14.60 4.88
C ALA A 31 10.00 14.98 3.46
N THR A 32 9.40 14.32 2.48
CA THR A 32 9.46 14.78 1.08
C THR A 32 8.51 15.96 0.94
N VAL A 33 9.00 17.10 0.44
CA VAL A 33 8.16 18.25 0.11
C VAL A 33 7.47 17.91 -1.22
N ASN A 34 6.14 17.72 -1.19
CA ASN A 34 5.29 17.39 -2.35
C ASN A 34 5.79 16.21 -3.19
N PRO A 35 5.68 14.96 -2.69
CA PRO A 35 5.97 13.78 -3.51
C PRO A 35 5.03 13.71 -4.71
N SER A 36 5.54 13.30 -5.88
CA SER A 36 4.69 13.05 -7.05
C SER A 36 3.74 11.88 -6.80
N ILE A 37 2.61 11.84 -7.52
CA ILE A 37 1.64 10.73 -7.44
C ILE A 37 2.34 9.39 -7.71
N GLU A 38 3.27 9.36 -8.66
CA GLU A 38 4.04 8.16 -9.00
C GLU A 38 4.85 7.65 -7.81
N ILE A 39 5.57 8.54 -7.13
CA ILE A 39 6.35 8.19 -5.93
C ILE A 39 5.42 7.66 -4.83
N LEU A 40 4.29 8.34 -4.59
CA LEU A 40 3.32 7.91 -3.59
C LEU A 40 2.76 6.52 -3.90
N ARG A 41 2.45 6.22 -5.16
CA ARG A 41 1.94 4.91 -5.57
C ARG A 41 2.96 3.80 -5.37
N GLN A 42 4.25 4.06 -5.54
CA GLN A 42 5.33 3.09 -5.31
C GLN A 42 5.64 2.84 -3.83
N MET A 43 5.10 3.64 -2.91
CA MET A 43 5.33 3.46 -1.48
C MET A 43 4.73 2.14 -0.96
N PRO A 44 5.32 1.51 0.06
CA PRO A 44 4.88 0.21 0.54
C PRO A 44 3.52 0.28 1.23
N LEU A 45 2.55 -0.55 0.84
CA LEU A 45 1.23 -0.59 1.48
C LEU A 45 1.29 -1.06 2.95
N TRP A 46 2.25 -1.93 3.24
CA TRP A 46 2.43 -2.58 4.54
C TRP A 46 3.60 -1.95 5.30
N HIS A 47 3.48 -1.86 6.63
CA HIS A 47 4.52 -1.25 7.48
C HIS A 47 4.93 0.14 6.97
N HIS A 48 3.93 0.94 6.60
CA HIS A 48 4.12 2.18 5.86
C HIS A 48 4.64 3.28 6.82
N PRO A 49 5.58 4.16 6.42
CA PRO A 49 6.15 5.19 7.31
C PRO A 49 5.12 6.20 7.86
N GLY A 50 4.02 6.40 7.12
CA GLY A 50 2.88 7.21 7.52
C GLY A 50 1.74 6.44 8.20
N GLU A 51 1.97 5.23 8.70
CA GLU A 51 0.97 4.41 9.38
C GLU A 51 0.59 5.00 10.75
N ASP A 52 -0.71 5.05 11.02
CA ASP A 52 -1.25 5.52 12.31
C ASP A 52 -1.03 4.45 13.39
N ASN A 53 0.11 4.52 14.08
CA ASN A 53 0.51 3.58 15.13
C ASN A 53 -0.37 3.64 16.39
N THR A 54 -1.30 4.58 16.50
CA THR A 54 -2.28 4.60 17.60
C THR A 54 -3.39 3.57 17.41
N LYS A 55 -3.58 3.10 16.17
CA LYS A 55 -4.60 2.11 15.81
C LYS A 55 -4.02 0.70 15.76
N ARG A 56 -4.89 -0.29 15.96
CA ARG A 56 -4.53 -1.70 15.77
C ARG A 56 -4.25 -1.95 14.29
N GLN A 57 -3.05 -2.44 14.00
CA GLN A 57 -2.66 -2.80 12.63
C GLN A 57 -3.21 -4.17 12.25
N GLU A 58 -3.96 -4.24 11.16
CA GLU A 58 -4.63 -5.47 10.70
C GLU A 58 -3.81 -6.25 9.67
N ASN A 59 -2.49 -6.14 9.73
CA ASN A 59 -1.57 -6.67 8.71
C ASN A 59 -1.53 -8.21 8.66
N ASN A 60 -2.00 -8.90 9.70
CA ASN A 60 -1.85 -10.36 9.86
C ASN A 60 -3.14 -11.17 9.64
N GLY A 61 -4.27 -10.52 9.34
CA GLY A 61 -5.54 -11.19 9.08
C GLY A 61 -5.54 -12.01 7.79
N ARG A 62 -6.52 -12.91 7.63
CA ARG A 62 -6.63 -13.79 6.45
C ARG A 62 -6.60 -12.99 5.14
N ALA A 63 -7.42 -11.96 5.03
CA ALA A 63 -7.47 -11.09 3.86
C ALA A 63 -6.14 -10.34 3.62
N ALA A 64 -5.46 -9.88 4.67
CA ALA A 64 -4.16 -9.21 4.53
C ALA A 64 -3.04 -10.16 4.10
N ARG A 65 -3.14 -11.46 4.42
CA ARG A 65 -2.25 -12.49 3.88
C ARG A 65 -2.58 -12.78 2.41
N CYS A 66 -3.87 -12.92 2.09
CA CYS A 66 -4.34 -13.13 0.71
C CYS A 66 -3.88 -11.99 -0.21
N LEU A 67 -4.08 -10.73 0.21
CA LEU A 67 -3.62 -9.55 -0.52
C LEU A 67 -2.13 -9.62 -0.86
N ARG A 68 -1.28 -10.09 0.06
CA ARG A 68 0.17 -10.20 -0.17
C ARG A 68 0.57 -11.41 -1.00
N ALA A 69 -0.07 -12.55 -0.76
CA ALA A 69 0.34 -13.83 -1.36
C ALA A 69 -0.29 -14.07 -2.73
N ASN A 70 -1.57 -13.73 -2.89
CA ASN A 70 -2.37 -14.06 -4.07
C ASN A 70 -2.52 -12.84 -5.00
N HIS A 71 -2.82 -11.67 -4.44
CA HIS A 71 -2.98 -10.44 -5.23
C HIS A 71 -1.67 -9.67 -5.42
N ALA A 72 -0.57 -10.12 -4.81
CA ALA A 72 0.73 -9.44 -4.83
C ALA A 72 0.68 -7.93 -4.48
N ALA A 73 -0.27 -7.52 -3.64
CA ALA A 73 -0.46 -6.13 -3.25
C ALA A 73 0.66 -5.69 -2.29
N LEU A 74 1.69 -5.02 -2.81
CA LEU A 74 2.86 -4.60 -2.04
C LEU A 74 2.94 -3.08 -1.90
N THR A 75 2.36 -2.35 -2.84
CA THR A 75 2.44 -0.89 -2.94
C THR A 75 1.09 -0.22 -2.73
N ILE A 76 1.10 1.08 -2.44
CA ILE A 76 -0.13 1.90 -2.37
C ILE A 76 -0.87 1.84 -3.71
N GLY A 77 -0.15 1.84 -4.83
CA GLY A 77 -0.73 1.69 -6.16
C GLY A 77 -1.53 0.39 -6.32
N ASP A 78 -0.96 -0.73 -5.89
CA ASP A 78 -1.64 -2.04 -5.92
C ASP A 78 -2.90 -2.01 -5.06
N GLY A 79 -2.80 -1.46 -3.84
CA GLY A 79 -3.92 -1.31 -2.94
C GLY A 79 -5.03 -0.45 -3.54
N LEU A 80 -4.69 0.68 -4.16
CA LEU A 80 -5.65 1.57 -4.82
C LEU A 80 -6.35 0.87 -5.98
N ASN A 81 -5.60 0.19 -6.84
CA ASN A 81 -6.15 -0.54 -7.98
C ASN A 81 -7.17 -1.59 -7.53
N ILE A 82 -6.83 -2.39 -6.53
CA ILE A 82 -7.74 -3.38 -5.94
C ILE A 82 -9.02 -2.74 -5.39
N THR A 83 -8.95 -1.50 -4.88
CA THR A 83 -10.16 -0.82 -4.37
C THR A 83 -11.07 -0.24 -5.45
N LEU A 84 -10.61 -0.12 -6.70
CA LEU A 84 -11.41 0.44 -7.78
C LEU A 84 -12.70 -0.37 -8.00
N ARG A 85 -12.63 -1.70 -7.91
CA ARG A 85 -13.81 -2.58 -8.00
C ARG A 85 -14.92 -2.26 -7.01
N LEU A 86 -14.60 -1.68 -5.85
CA LEU A 86 -15.64 -1.30 -4.87
C LEU A 86 -16.53 -0.16 -5.37
N GLN A 87 -16.12 0.54 -6.43
CA GLN A 87 -16.87 1.61 -7.10
C GLN A 87 -17.54 1.13 -8.39
N ASP A 88 -17.22 -0.08 -8.86
CA ASP A 88 -17.80 -0.66 -10.07
C ASP A 88 -19.30 -0.98 -9.82
N PRO A 89 -20.23 -0.46 -10.64
CA PRO A 89 -21.65 -0.80 -10.55
C PRO A 89 -21.96 -2.30 -10.67
N LEU A 90 -21.10 -3.07 -11.34
CA LEU A 90 -21.26 -4.52 -11.52
C LEU A 90 -20.74 -5.32 -10.32
N HIS A 91 -19.98 -4.68 -9.42
CA HIS A 91 -19.41 -5.36 -8.26
C HIS A 91 -20.45 -5.58 -7.16
N SER A 92 -20.58 -6.83 -6.70
CA SER A 92 -21.46 -7.21 -5.59
C SER A 92 -20.66 -7.43 -4.29
N ARG A 93 -21.30 -7.22 -3.14
CA ARG A 93 -20.67 -7.41 -1.81
C ARG A 93 -20.62 -8.88 -1.36
N GLN A 94 -20.46 -9.80 -2.32
CA GLN A 94 -20.45 -11.24 -2.09
C GLN A 94 -19.08 -11.82 -2.42
N ALA A 95 -18.73 -12.93 -1.77
CA ALA A 95 -17.49 -13.66 -2.05
C ALA A 95 -17.45 -14.23 -3.47
N THR A 96 -18.62 -14.56 -4.03
CA THR A 96 -18.81 -15.13 -5.37
C THR A 96 -19.24 -14.06 -6.39
N CYS A 97 -18.74 -12.83 -6.24
CA CYS A 97 -18.98 -11.78 -7.24
C CYS A 97 -18.47 -12.23 -8.61
N ILE A 98 -19.23 -11.94 -9.67
CA ILE A 98 -18.96 -12.35 -11.05
C ILE A 98 -18.47 -11.19 -11.94
N CYS A 99 -18.07 -10.06 -11.35
CA CYS A 99 -17.39 -9.02 -12.14
C CYS A 99 -15.99 -9.49 -12.55
N ASP A 100 -15.48 -8.98 -13.67
CA ASP A 100 -14.24 -9.42 -14.30
C ASP A 100 -13.07 -9.50 -13.31
N GLU A 101 -12.85 -8.46 -12.50
CA GLU A 101 -11.75 -8.44 -11.52
C GLU A 101 -11.91 -9.49 -10.41
N CYS A 102 -13.15 -9.77 -9.97
CA CYS A 102 -13.39 -10.78 -8.94
C CYS A 102 -13.27 -12.20 -9.51
N GLU A 103 -13.71 -12.42 -10.75
CA GLU A 103 -13.58 -13.70 -11.43
C GLU A 103 -12.10 -14.02 -11.72
N GLU A 104 -11.32 -13.02 -12.13
CA GLU A 104 -9.86 -13.13 -12.30
C GLU A 104 -9.19 -13.50 -10.98
N ASP A 105 -9.50 -12.77 -9.89
CA ASP A 105 -8.94 -13.06 -8.56
C ASP A 105 -9.28 -14.49 -8.08
N GLN A 106 -10.49 -14.97 -8.35
CA GLN A 106 -10.90 -16.33 -7.97
C GLN A 106 -10.21 -17.39 -8.83
N THR A 107 -10.22 -17.22 -10.14
CA THR A 107 -9.79 -18.24 -11.11
C THR A 107 -8.26 -18.31 -11.22
N ASN A 108 -7.60 -17.16 -11.28
CA ASN A 108 -6.17 -17.08 -11.58
C ASN A 108 -5.31 -16.87 -10.33
N HIS A 109 -5.86 -16.24 -9.29
CA HIS A 109 -5.11 -15.91 -8.07
C HIS A 109 -5.50 -16.80 -6.87
N GLY A 110 -6.50 -17.67 -7.01
CA GLY A 110 -6.97 -18.55 -5.93
C GLY A 110 -7.54 -17.79 -4.73
N CYS A 111 -8.05 -16.57 -4.95
CA CYS A 111 -8.73 -15.80 -3.91
C CYS A 111 -10.12 -16.37 -3.66
N LEU A 112 -10.44 -16.68 -2.40
CA LEU A 112 -11.75 -17.23 -2.03
C LEU A 112 -12.82 -16.16 -1.77
N ASP A 113 -12.40 -14.91 -1.57
CA ASP A 113 -13.30 -13.80 -1.26
C ASP A 113 -12.67 -12.46 -1.69
N PRO A 114 -12.77 -12.11 -3.00
CA PRO A 114 -12.22 -10.88 -3.53
C PRO A 114 -12.82 -9.62 -2.90
N HIS A 115 -14.10 -9.66 -2.49
CA HIS A 115 -14.75 -8.52 -1.84
C HIS A 115 -14.12 -8.22 -0.47
N THR A 116 -13.89 -9.25 0.35
CA THR A 116 -13.21 -9.07 1.64
C THR A 116 -11.76 -8.59 1.46
N CYS A 117 -11.08 -9.02 0.40
CA CYS A 117 -9.74 -8.52 0.07
C CYS A 117 -9.77 -7.03 -0.31
N ALA A 118 -10.69 -6.61 -1.17
CA ALA A 118 -10.82 -5.22 -1.58
C ALA A 118 -11.20 -4.30 -0.42
N THR A 119 -12.14 -4.71 0.44
CA THR A 119 -12.50 -3.95 1.64
C THR A 119 -11.35 -3.87 2.64
N LYS A 120 -10.54 -4.94 2.79
CA LYS A 120 -9.32 -4.92 3.60
C LYS A 120 -8.28 -3.95 3.02
N ALA A 121 -8.09 -3.92 1.71
CA ALA A 121 -7.20 -2.95 1.05
C ALA A 121 -7.64 -1.51 1.31
N ALA A 122 -8.95 -1.22 1.17
CA ALA A 122 -9.52 0.09 1.48
C ALA A 122 -9.34 0.49 2.95
N SER A 123 -9.59 -0.43 3.89
CA SER A 123 -9.35 -0.21 5.31
C SER A 123 -7.87 0.09 5.59
N ARG A 124 -6.97 -0.64 4.93
CA ARG A 124 -5.53 -0.46 5.09
C ARG A 124 -5.07 0.92 4.60
N LEU A 125 -5.53 1.35 3.44
CA LEU A 125 -5.24 2.70 2.90
C LEU A 125 -5.72 3.80 3.85
N LYS A 126 -6.88 3.63 4.50
CA LYS A 126 -7.40 4.58 5.51
C LYS A 126 -6.57 4.67 6.80
N GLN A 127 -5.70 3.69 7.07
CA GLN A 127 -4.77 3.71 8.21
C GLN A 127 -3.46 4.45 7.89
N ILE A 128 -3.23 4.78 6.61
CA ILE A 128 -2.09 5.56 6.17
C ILE A 128 -2.49 7.03 6.19
N HIS A 129 -1.64 7.88 6.77
CA HIS A 129 -1.89 9.31 6.85
C HIS A 129 -2.14 9.90 5.44
N PRO A 130 -3.19 10.73 5.22
CA PRO A 130 -3.65 11.14 3.89
C PRO A 130 -2.60 11.79 2.99
N ARG A 131 -1.59 12.45 3.57
CA ARG A 131 -0.44 13.02 2.83
C ARG A 131 0.33 11.99 2.00
N TRP A 132 0.27 10.72 2.38
CA TRP A 132 1.00 9.63 1.73
C TRP A 132 0.14 8.79 0.79
N VAL A 133 -1.16 9.07 0.71
CA VAL A 133 -2.06 8.42 -0.24
C VAL A 133 -2.35 9.43 -1.35
N PRO A 134 -2.18 9.07 -2.64
CA PRO A 134 -2.58 9.93 -3.74
C PRO A 134 -4.02 10.41 -3.57
N GLN A 135 -4.19 11.72 -3.44
CA GLN A 135 -5.50 12.35 -3.47
C GLN A 135 -5.88 12.57 -4.94
N PRO A 136 -7.17 12.43 -5.31
CA PRO A 136 -7.62 12.98 -6.57
C PRO A 136 -7.34 14.47 -6.55
N ILE A 137 -6.49 14.93 -7.47
CA ILE A 137 -6.23 16.35 -7.72
C ILE A 137 -7.58 17.05 -7.87
N HIS A 138 -7.99 17.79 -6.83
CA HIS A 138 -9.05 18.77 -6.98
C HIS A 138 -8.39 19.88 -7.80
N GLY A 139 -8.84 20.02 -9.04
CA GLY A 139 -8.39 21.11 -9.90
C GLY A 139 -8.88 22.42 -9.30
N ASP A 140 -8.05 23.03 -8.46
CA ASP A 140 -8.20 24.43 -8.11
C ASP A 140 -7.74 25.20 -9.37
N GLY A 141 -8.72 25.55 -10.21
CA GLY A 141 -8.55 26.46 -11.35
C GLY A 141 -8.29 27.89 -10.92
#